data_AF-A0A3M6UWP9-F1
#
_entry.id   AF-A0A3M6UWP9-F1
#
_cell.length_a   1.000
_cell.length_b   1.000
_cell.length_c   1.000
_cell.angle_alpha   90.00
_cell.angle_beta   90.00
_cell.angle_gamma   90.00
#
_symmetry.space_group_name_H-M   'P 1'
#
loop_
_entity.id
_entity.type
_entity.pdbx_description
1 polymer ?
#
loop_
_entity_poly.entity_id
_entity_poly.type
_entity_poly.pdbx_seq_one_letter_code
_entity_poly.pdbx_strand_id
1 'polypeptide(L)'
;MAYANPRSNVSVFYVNSRMNSSLLFIRFFRRDRVQNGRRGVRILIAVRDTLRASVRDVSFDSELLFDDIIFPANRKICLGVFHRPPNSSINCLLGLQTALDTVLSSLQNPKMLVKDPTRNGNILDLVFVTSLDLVYNLKVGLPFSDHNSISMLLSRKSFSGRKSQKLSYSFKKADWS
;
A
#
# COMPACT_ATOMS: atom_id res chain seq x y z
N MET A 1 -8.17 -1.88 -21.88
CA MET A 1 -7.51 -3.05 -21.25
C MET A 1 -6.02 -2.73 -21.22
N ALA A 2 -5.43 -2.42 -20.06
CA ALA A 2 -3.99 -2.16 -19.99
C ALA A 2 -3.28 -3.51 -20.14
N TYR A 3 -2.73 -3.77 -21.31
CA TYR A 3 -2.00 -5.00 -21.61
C TYR A 3 -0.62 -4.87 -20.98
N ALA A 4 -0.39 -5.48 -19.81
CA ALA A 4 0.98 -5.80 -19.40
C ALA A 4 1.39 -7.07 -20.13
N ASN A 5 2.59 -7.07 -20.67
CA ASN A 5 3.14 -8.20 -21.38
C ASN A 5 3.20 -9.43 -20.43
N PRO A 6 2.59 -10.58 -20.78
CA PRO A 6 2.62 -11.78 -19.93
C PRO A 6 4.02 -12.33 -19.65
N ARG A 7 5.07 -11.80 -20.31
CA ARG A 7 6.49 -12.15 -20.09
C ARG A 7 7.23 -11.24 -19.11
N SER A 8 6.57 -10.24 -18.50
CA SER A 8 7.23 -9.32 -17.56
C SER A 8 6.92 -9.67 -16.11
N ASN A 9 7.94 -9.94 -15.29
CA ASN A 9 7.85 -10.06 -13.82
C ASN A 9 7.25 -8.77 -13.20
N VAL A 10 5.93 -8.65 -13.17
CA VAL A 10 5.22 -7.46 -12.67
C VAL A 10 4.27 -7.84 -11.56
N SER A 11 4.46 -7.21 -10.40
CA SER A 11 3.51 -7.22 -9.31
C SER A 11 2.50 -6.09 -9.52
N VAL A 12 1.23 -6.45 -9.70
CA VAL A 12 0.15 -5.51 -10.01
C VAL A 12 -0.78 -5.31 -8.82
N PHE A 13 -0.97 -4.05 -8.44
CA PHE A 13 -1.77 -3.64 -7.29
C PHE A 13 -2.86 -2.70 -7.77
N TYR A 14 -4.11 -3.08 -7.57
CA TYR A 14 -5.26 -2.28 -7.92
C TYR A 14 -5.88 -1.68 -6.67
N VAL A 15 -6.10 -0.36 -6.68
CA VAL A 15 -6.66 0.41 -5.56
C VAL A 15 -7.94 1.08 -6.00
N ASN A 16 -9.04 0.77 -5.32
CA ASN A 16 -10.36 1.30 -5.62
C ASN A 16 -11.15 1.60 -4.33
N SER A 17 -12.20 2.42 -4.44
CA SER A 17 -13.12 2.80 -3.36
C SER A 17 -14.60 2.52 -3.68
N ARG A 18 -14.91 1.87 -4.82
CA ARG A 18 -16.27 1.42 -5.22
C ARG A 18 -16.22 0.02 -5.84
N MET A 19 -17.17 -0.86 -5.48
CA MET A 19 -17.25 -2.23 -6.01
C MET A 19 -17.81 -2.32 -7.45
N ASN A 20 -18.67 -1.39 -7.87
CA ASN A 20 -19.43 -1.50 -9.13
C ASN A 20 -19.25 -0.27 -10.03
N SER A 21 -18.11 -0.15 -10.74
CA SER A 21 -18.01 0.92 -11.75
C SER A 21 -16.98 0.62 -12.83
N SER A 22 -17.40 0.82 -14.08
CA SER A 22 -16.68 0.64 -15.34
C SER A 22 -15.24 1.20 -15.32
N LEU A 23 -14.37 0.55 -16.11
CA LEU A 23 -12.92 0.72 -16.25
C LEU A 23 -12.46 2.08 -16.81
N LEU A 24 -13.35 3.06 -16.98
CA LEU A 24 -12.94 4.36 -17.45
C LEU A 24 -12.26 5.13 -16.30
N PHE A 25 -10.97 5.41 -16.52
CA PHE A 25 -10.07 6.29 -15.75
C PHE A 25 -9.33 5.67 -14.54
N ILE A 26 -8.09 5.25 -14.82
CA ILE A 26 -7.10 4.73 -13.85
C ILE A 26 -5.81 5.55 -13.98
N ARG A 27 -5.23 5.97 -12.86
CA ARG A 27 -3.87 6.50 -12.76
C ARG A 27 -2.89 5.37 -12.43
N PHE A 28 -1.76 5.34 -13.10
CA PHE A 28 -0.73 4.33 -12.89
C PHE A 28 0.52 4.94 -12.25
N PHE A 29 0.99 4.30 -11.20
CA PHE A 29 2.28 4.53 -10.58
C PHE A 29 3.12 3.28 -10.80
N ARG A 30 4.38 3.43 -11.20
CA ARG A 30 5.22 2.29 -11.55
C ARG A 30 6.66 2.48 -11.09
N ARG A 31 7.28 1.38 -10.70
CA ARG A 31 8.73 1.28 -10.49
C ARG A 31 9.29 0.35 -11.55
N ASP A 32 10.22 0.88 -12.34
CA ASP A 32 10.89 0.15 -13.41
C ASP A 32 12.29 -0.25 -12.99
N ARG A 33 12.78 -1.34 -13.58
CA ARG A 33 14.19 -1.73 -13.53
C ARG A 33 14.84 -1.39 -14.85
N VAL A 34 16.04 -0.81 -14.78
CA VAL A 34 16.99 -0.77 -15.90
C VAL A 34 17.97 -1.91 -15.68
N GLN A 35 17.97 -2.90 -16.56
CA GLN A 35 18.97 -3.96 -16.53
C GLN A 35 19.48 -4.23 -17.94
N ASN A 36 20.79 -4.12 -18.14
CA ASN A 36 21.44 -4.32 -19.44
C ASN A 36 20.76 -3.54 -20.58
N GLY A 37 20.39 -2.28 -20.33
CA GLY A 37 19.72 -1.41 -21.31
C GLY A 37 18.23 -1.71 -21.55
N ARG A 38 17.66 -2.78 -20.97
CA ARG A 38 16.23 -3.11 -21.07
C ARG A 38 15.47 -2.53 -19.88
N ARG A 39 14.33 -1.90 -20.16
CA ARG A 39 13.38 -1.38 -19.16
C ARG A 39 12.25 -2.39 -18.96
N GLY A 40 12.12 -2.91 -17.73
CA GLY A 40 11.00 -3.77 -17.33
C GLY A 40 10.26 -3.14 -16.15
N VAL A 41 8.94 -3.14 -16.19
CA VAL A 41 8.12 -2.77 -15.02
C VAL A 41 8.29 -3.86 -13.97
N ARG A 42 8.43 -3.49 -12.70
CA ARG A 42 8.44 -4.45 -11.57
C ARG A 42 7.21 -4.30 -10.70
N ILE A 43 6.86 -3.07 -10.38
CA ILE A 43 5.68 -2.76 -9.58
C ILE A 43 4.79 -1.83 -10.38
N LEU A 44 3.50 -2.15 -10.43
CA LEU A 44 2.47 -1.31 -11.01
C LEU A 44 1.34 -1.12 -9.99
N ILE A 45 1.12 0.10 -9.54
CA ILE A 45 -0.03 0.50 -8.74
C ILE A 45 -1.01 1.24 -9.64
N ALA A 46 -2.21 0.70 -9.75
CA ALA A 46 -3.33 1.23 -10.52
C ALA A 46 -4.36 1.82 -9.54
N VAL A 47 -4.45 3.15 -9.47
CA VAL A 47 -5.37 3.87 -8.59
C VAL A 47 -6.51 4.45 -9.42
N ARG A 48 -7.76 4.21 -9.01
CA ARG A 48 -8.92 4.85 -9.65
C ARG A 48 -8.80 6.38 -9.59
N ASP A 49 -9.03 7.06 -10.71
CA ASP A 49 -8.93 8.53 -10.84
C ASP A 49 -9.75 9.33 -9.80
N THR A 50 -10.89 8.79 -9.37
CA THR A 50 -11.73 9.35 -8.30
C THR A 50 -11.03 9.47 -6.94
N LEU A 51 -9.89 8.80 -6.78
CA LEU A 51 -9.00 8.96 -5.65
C LEU A 51 -7.87 9.92 -6.02
N ARG A 52 -7.58 10.85 -5.10
CA ARG A 52 -6.37 11.67 -5.19
C ARG A 52 -5.21 10.82 -4.69
N ALA A 53 -4.16 10.72 -5.49
CA ALA A 53 -2.95 9.99 -5.14
C ALA A 53 -1.72 10.83 -5.50
N SER A 54 -0.70 10.77 -4.66
CA SER A 54 0.59 11.43 -4.90
C SER A 54 1.71 10.43 -4.64
N VAL A 55 2.69 10.38 -5.55
CA VAL A 55 3.91 9.61 -5.34
C VAL A 55 4.67 10.20 -4.16
N ARG A 56 5.17 9.34 -3.28
CA ARG A 56 6.17 9.74 -2.32
C ARG A 56 7.54 9.48 -2.97
N ASP A 57 8.26 10.55 -3.28
CA ASP A 57 9.58 10.43 -3.86
C ASP A 57 10.58 10.00 -2.78
N VAL A 58 10.78 8.69 -2.69
CA VAL A 58 11.75 8.10 -1.79
C VAL A 58 12.68 7.26 -2.62
N SER A 59 13.93 7.70 -2.69
CA SER A 59 14.96 7.01 -3.47
C SER A 59 15.48 5.82 -2.68
N PHE A 60 14.89 4.64 -2.94
CA PHE A 60 15.43 3.37 -2.49
C PHE A 60 15.87 2.53 -3.69
N ASP A 61 17.00 1.84 -3.56
CA ASP A 61 17.44 0.83 -4.52
C ASP A 61 16.56 -0.43 -4.46
N SER A 62 15.70 -0.54 -3.45
CA SER A 62 14.79 -1.66 -3.26
C SER A 62 13.60 -1.62 -4.22
N GLU A 63 13.03 -2.80 -4.47
CA GLU A 63 11.82 -3.01 -5.28
C GLU A 63 10.60 -2.58 -4.48
N LEU A 64 10.54 -1.27 -4.21
CA LEU A 64 9.61 -0.65 -3.29
C LEU A 64 9.04 0.63 -3.91
N LEU A 65 7.74 0.83 -3.71
CA LEU A 65 7.04 2.04 -4.13
C LEU A 65 6.12 2.50 -3.00
N PHE A 66 6.12 3.79 -2.71
CA PHE A 66 5.21 4.41 -1.76
C PHE A 66 4.36 5.46 -2.45
N ASP A 67 3.05 5.30 -2.32
CA ASP A 67 2.07 6.28 -2.78
C ASP A 67 1.17 6.70 -1.62
N ASP A 68 0.81 7.97 -1.59
CA ASP A 68 -0.12 8.51 -0.63
C ASP A 68 -1.50 8.66 -1.26
N ILE A 69 -2.51 7.97 -0.72
CA ILE A 69 -3.91 8.11 -1.11
C ILE A 69 -4.58 9.13 -0.20
N ILE A 70 -5.09 10.20 -0.78
CA ILE A 70 -5.65 11.36 -0.07
C ILE A 70 -7.17 11.31 -0.09
N PHE A 71 -7.76 11.45 1.08
CA PHE A 71 -9.20 11.50 1.33
C PHE A 71 -9.65 12.93 1.72
N PRO A 72 -10.96 13.21 1.66
CA PRO A 72 -11.52 14.43 2.25
C PRO A 72 -11.16 14.58 3.73
N ALA A 73 -11.25 15.81 4.26
CA ALA A 73 -10.87 16.16 5.62
C ALA A 73 -9.39 15.87 5.97
N ASN A 74 -8.51 15.98 4.97
CA ASN A 74 -7.05 15.80 5.10
C ASN A 74 -6.63 14.44 5.68
N ARG A 75 -7.47 13.41 5.51
CA ARG A 75 -7.12 12.03 5.85
C ARG A 75 -6.28 11.44 4.73
N LYS A 76 -5.34 10.57 5.09
CA LYS A 76 -4.37 10.02 4.15
C LYS A 76 -3.99 8.59 4.55
N ILE A 77 -3.86 7.73 3.55
CA ILE A 77 -3.22 6.42 3.70
C ILE A 77 -1.89 6.49 2.95
N CYS A 78 -0.78 6.16 3.62
CA CYS A 78 0.44 5.80 2.91
C CYS A 78 0.37 4.32 2.53
N LEU A 79 0.50 4.03 1.24
CA LEU A 79 0.51 2.68 0.67
C LEU A 79 1.94 2.35 0.25
N GLY A 80 2.57 1.42 0.96
CA GLY A 80 3.87 0.86 0.60
C GLY A 80 3.70 -0.48 -0.09
N VAL A 81 4.30 -0.65 -1.26
CA VAL A 81 4.28 -1.89 -2.01
C VAL A 81 5.70 -2.37 -2.22
N PHE A 82 5.98 -3.57 -1.72
CA PHE A 82 7.28 -4.21 -1.87
C PHE A 82 7.14 -5.51 -2.66
N HIS A 83 7.93 -5.64 -3.73
CA HIS A 83 8.14 -6.93 -4.36
C HIS A 83 9.44 -7.54 -3.82
N ARG A 84 9.37 -8.74 -3.27
CA ARG A 84 10.52 -9.54 -2.86
C ARG A 84 10.97 -10.38 -4.06
N PRO A 85 12.12 -10.08 -4.70
CA PRO A 85 12.62 -10.90 -5.78
C PRO A 85 12.85 -12.36 -5.33
N PRO A 86 12.55 -13.35 -6.18
CA PRO A 86 12.81 -14.74 -5.86
C PRO A 86 14.31 -14.96 -5.64
N ASN A 87 14.66 -15.78 -4.66
CA ASN A 87 16.05 -16.09 -4.28
C ASN A 87 16.89 -14.87 -3.84
N SER A 88 16.24 -13.78 -3.43
CA SER A 88 16.92 -12.58 -2.92
C SER A 88 17.59 -12.84 -1.57
N SER A 89 18.79 -12.29 -1.36
CA SER A 89 19.45 -12.30 -0.06
C SER A 89 18.69 -11.47 0.98
N ILE A 90 19.02 -11.69 2.27
CA ILE A 90 18.43 -10.96 3.40
C ILE A 90 18.63 -9.43 3.32
N ASN A 91 19.65 -8.98 2.57
CA ASN A 91 19.93 -7.55 2.37
C ASN A 91 18.75 -6.80 1.73
N CYS A 92 17.93 -7.48 0.92
CA CYS A 92 16.72 -6.89 0.35
C CYS A 92 15.69 -6.52 1.44
N LEU A 93 15.63 -7.32 2.52
CA LEU A 93 14.77 -7.04 3.68
C LEU A 93 15.34 -5.93 4.55
N LEU A 94 16.67 -5.77 4.62
CA LEU A 94 17.29 -4.64 5.30
C LEU A 94 16.92 -3.31 4.61
N GLY A 95 17.00 -3.28 3.27
CA GLY A 95 16.56 -2.12 2.49
C GLY A 95 15.07 -1.80 2.66
N LEU A 96 14.22 -2.83 2.79
CA LEU A 96 12.82 -2.65 3.17
C LEU A 96 12.68 -2.05 4.57
N GLN A 97 13.42 -2.57 5.56
CA GLN A 97 13.37 -2.06 6.93
C GLN A 97 13.79 -0.59 6.99
N THR A 98 14.93 -0.23 6.39
CA THR A 98 15.37 1.17 6.29
C THR A 98 14.33 2.06 5.62
N ALA A 99 13.66 1.56 4.59
CA ALA A 99 12.62 2.32 3.90
C ALA A 99 11.37 2.52 4.75
N LEU A 100 10.92 1.47 5.46
CA LEU A 100 9.81 1.57 6.42
C LEU A 100 10.18 2.55 7.53
N ASP A 101 11.37 2.48 8.10
CA ASP A 101 11.82 3.41 9.13
C ASP A 101 11.88 4.85 8.59
N THR A 102 12.39 5.06 7.37
CA THR A 102 12.47 6.40 6.77
C THR A 102 11.08 6.98 6.48
N VAL A 103 10.19 6.19 5.88
CA VAL A 103 8.87 6.66 5.41
C VAL A 103 7.84 6.71 6.54
N LEU A 104 7.98 5.82 7.52
CA LEU A 104 6.96 5.52 8.52
C LEU A 104 7.46 5.79 9.95
N SER A 105 8.67 6.31 10.16
CA SER A 105 9.20 6.76 11.47
C SER A 105 8.28 7.74 12.19
N SER A 106 7.47 8.51 11.45
CA SER A 106 6.49 9.46 12.00
C SER A 106 5.08 8.86 12.17
N LEU A 107 4.86 7.59 11.80
CA LEU A 107 3.54 6.98 11.70
C LEU A 107 3.44 5.76 12.62
N GLN A 108 2.26 5.57 13.23
CA GLN A 108 1.98 4.42 14.09
C GLN A 108 2.21 3.10 13.32
N ASN A 109 2.93 2.17 13.95
CA ASN A 109 3.28 0.81 13.49
C ASN A 109 2.53 0.37 12.21
N PRO A 110 3.16 0.48 11.03
CA PRO A 110 2.52 0.14 9.76
C PRO A 110 2.13 -1.33 9.72
N LYS A 111 1.06 -1.63 8.99
CA LYS A 111 0.46 -2.96 8.96
C LYS A 111 0.62 -3.59 7.60
N MET A 112 1.27 -4.76 7.58
CA MET A 112 1.37 -5.61 6.40
C MET A 112 0.05 -6.37 6.21
N LEU A 113 -0.59 -6.24 5.05
CA LEU A 113 -1.94 -6.75 4.81
C LEU A 113 -2.02 -8.08 4.07
N VAL A 114 -1.01 -8.43 3.27
CA VAL A 114 -1.05 -9.62 2.41
C VAL A 114 -0.81 -10.88 3.25
N LYS A 115 -1.73 -11.84 3.17
CA LYS A 115 -1.66 -13.11 3.91
C LYS A 115 -1.70 -14.35 3.01
N ASP A 116 -2.13 -14.19 1.76
CA ASP A 116 -2.26 -15.28 0.80
C ASP A 116 -1.09 -15.30 -0.18
N PRO A 117 -0.72 -16.46 -0.73
CA PRO A 117 0.33 -16.59 -1.74
C PRO A 117 0.11 -15.68 -2.95
N THR A 118 1.15 -14.96 -3.35
CA THR A 118 1.12 -14.04 -4.48
C THR A 118 1.88 -14.55 -5.69
N ARG A 119 2.75 -15.56 -5.52
CA ARG A 119 3.44 -16.24 -6.62
C ARG A 119 3.89 -17.65 -6.23
N ASN A 120 3.51 -18.65 -7.02
CA ASN A 120 3.97 -20.04 -6.86
C ASN A 120 3.89 -20.56 -5.41
N GLY A 121 2.78 -20.29 -4.71
CA GLY A 121 2.60 -20.70 -3.31
C GLY A 121 3.34 -19.86 -2.25
N ASN A 122 4.12 -18.85 -2.67
CA ASN A 122 4.87 -17.97 -1.77
C ASN A 122 4.26 -16.56 -1.68
N ILE A 123 4.44 -15.90 -0.54
CA ILE A 123 4.11 -14.47 -0.35
C ILE A 123 5.35 -13.66 -0.72
N LEU A 124 5.35 -13.08 -1.91
CA LEU A 124 6.46 -12.26 -2.43
C LEU A 124 6.07 -10.80 -2.66
N ASP A 125 4.78 -10.47 -2.54
CA ASP A 125 4.26 -9.14 -2.75
C ASP A 125 3.64 -8.65 -1.45
N LEU A 126 4.26 -7.64 -0.84
CA LEU A 126 3.85 -7.11 0.46
C LEU A 126 3.18 -5.75 0.28
N VAL A 127 2.12 -5.53 1.05
CA VAL A 127 1.40 -4.25 1.09
C VAL A 127 1.39 -3.74 2.52
N PHE A 128 1.93 -2.55 2.73
CA PHE A 128 1.97 -1.83 4.00
C PHE A 128 1.02 -0.64 3.97
N VAL A 129 0.28 -0.43 5.05
CA VAL A 129 -0.61 0.72 5.22
C VAL A 129 -0.48 1.37 6.59
N THR A 130 -0.70 2.68 6.65
CA THR A 130 -0.61 3.48 7.89
C THR A 130 -1.95 3.66 8.61
N SER A 131 -3.07 3.39 7.94
CA SER A 131 -4.41 3.68 8.45
C SER A 131 -5.36 2.55 8.08
N LEU A 132 -5.42 1.52 8.94
CA LEU A 132 -6.28 0.35 8.75
C LEU A 132 -7.77 0.68 8.72
N ASP A 133 -8.19 1.72 9.43
CA ASP A 133 -9.57 2.20 9.49
C ASP A 133 -10.12 2.67 8.13
N LEU A 134 -9.22 2.97 7.20
CA LEU A 134 -9.55 3.34 5.83
C LEU A 134 -9.48 2.17 4.84
N VAL A 135 -9.04 0.99 5.26
CA VAL A 135 -9.00 -0.21 4.43
C VAL A 135 -10.24 -1.05 4.70
N TYR A 136 -11.09 -1.24 3.69
CA TYR A 136 -12.27 -2.09 3.80
C TYR A 136 -11.92 -3.55 3.52
N ASN A 137 -11.12 -3.81 2.48
CA ASN A 137 -10.70 -5.17 2.13
C ASN A 137 -9.41 -5.18 1.31
N LEU A 138 -8.65 -6.26 1.39
CA LEU A 138 -7.58 -6.60 0.48
C LEU A 138 -7.76 -8.06 0.03
N LYS A 139 -7.67 -8.30 -1.28
CA LYS A 139 -7.79 -9.64 -1.88
C LYS A 139 -6.63 -9.91 -2.80
N VAL A 140 -6.07 -11.11 -2.71
CA VAL A 140 -5.22 -11.67 -3.76
C VAL A 140 -6.14 -12.30 -4.81
N GLY A 141 -6.02 -11.82 -6.05
CA GLY A 141 -6.85 -12.21 -7.19
C GLY A 141 -6.14 -13.18 -8.12
N LEU A 142 -6.65 -13.26 -9.35
CA LEU A 142 -6.06 -14.10 -10.39
C LEU A 142 -4.69 -13.57 -10.85
N PRO A 143 -3.84 -14.46 -11.40
CA PRO A 143 -2.59 -14.08 -12.05
C PRO A 143 -2.81 -13.04 -13.14
N PHE A 144 -2.03 -11.97 -13.09
CA PHE A 144 -1.91 -11.00 -14.19
C PHE A 144 -0.59 -11.18 -14.95
N SER A 145 0.41 -11.75 -14.26
CA SER A 145 1.69 -12.24 -14.77
C SER A 145 1.98 -13.59 -14.08
N ASP A 146 3.24 -13.99 -13.96
CA ASP A 146 3.76 -14.90 -12.94
C ASP A 146 3.49 -14.47 -11.48
N HIS A 147 2.83 -13.32 -11.27
CA HIS A 147 2.29 -12.83 -10.01
C HIS A 147 0.75 -12.74 -10.04
N ASN A 148 0.14 -13.11 -8.92
CA ASN A 148 -1.26 -12.83 -8.60
C ASN A 148 -1.47 -11.32 -8.44
N SER A 149 -2.57 -10.82 -8.98
CA SER A 149 -2.97 -9.42 -8.74
C SER A 149 -3.39 -9.21 -7.29
N ILE A 150 -3.15 -8.02 -6.75
CA ILE A 150 -3.64 -7.62 -5.43
C ILE A 150 -4.64 -6.48 -5.59
N SER A 151 -5.84 -6.64 -5.02
CA SER A 151 -6.89 -5.62 -5.07
C SER A 151 -7.21 -5.12 -3.67
N MET A 152 -7.09 -3.81 -3.45
CA MET A 152 -7.42 -3.14 -2.21
C MET A 152 -8.65 -2.25 -2.40
N LEU A 153 -9.66 -2.48 -1.56
CA LEU A 153 -10.87 -1.67 -1.46
C LEU A 153 -10.78 -0.76 -0.22
N LEU A 154 -10.87 0.55 -0.45
CA LEU A 154 -10.78 1.56 0.60
C LEU A 154 -12.17 2.02 1.07
N SER A 155 -12.29 2.25 2.37
CA SER A 155 -13.49 2.79 3.00
C SER A 155 -13.58 4.29 2.78
N ARG A 156 -14.67 4.73 2.14
CA ARG A 156 -14.98 6.15 1.98
C ARG A 156 -15.66 6.77 3.20
N LYS A 157 -15.91 5.99 4.27
CA LYS A 157 -16.56 6.53 5.47
C LYS A 157 -15.69 7.66 6.02
N SER A 158 -16.15 8.90 5.85
CA SER A 158 -15.80 9.99 6.73
C SER A 158 -16.13 9.49 8.12
N PHE A 159 -15.12 9.17 8.94
CA PHE A 159 -15.40 9.02 10.36
C PHE A 159 -15.88 10.40 10.80
N SER A 160 -17.19 10.58 10.97
CA SER A 160 -17.67 11.56 11.93
C SER A 160 -16.95 11.18 13.21
N GLY A 161 -16.05 12.05 13.70
CA GLY A 161 -15.21 11.72 14.84
C GLY A 161 -16.08 11.08 15.92
N ARG A 162 -15.72 9.88 16.39
CA ARG A 162 -16.21 9.47 17.69
C ARG A 162 -15.75 10.61 18.60
N LYS A 163 -16.69 11.39 19.16
CA LYS A 163 -16.37 12.24 20.29
C LYS A 163 -15.77 11.29 21.30
N SER A 164 -14.44 11.26 21.40
CA SER A 164 -13.80 10.66 22.56
C SER A 164 -14.36 11.46 23.71
N GLN A 165 -15.25 10.87 24.50
CA GLN A 165 -15.53 11.40 25.81
C GLN A 165 -14.21 11.27 26.56
N LYS A 166 -13.36 12.29 26.45
CA LYS A 166 -12.20 12.46 27.29
C LYS A 166 -12.78 12.70 28.68
N LEU A 167 -13.00 11.61 29.42
CA LEU A 167 -13.27 11.67 30.85
C LEU A 167 -12.05 12.34 31.49
N SER A 168 -12.18 13.63 31.73
CA SER A 168 -11.22 14.40 32.50
C SER A 168 -11.43 14.06 33.97
N TYR A 169 -10.71 13.07 34.48
CA TYR A 169 -10.63 12.86 35.92
C TYR A 169 -9.81 14.00 36.53
N SER A 170 -10.48 14.85 37.30
CA SER A 170 -9.86 15.92 38.07
C SER A 170 -9.51 15.39 39.46
N PHE A 171 -8.24 15.12 39.72
CA PHE A 171 -7.75 14.61 41.02
C PHE A 171 -7.46 15.74 42.03
N LYS A 172 -8.19 16.85 41.99
CA LYS A 172 -7.95 18.01 42.87
C LYS A 172 -8.75 18.04 44.16
N LYS A 173 -9.35 16.92 44.59
CA LYS A 173 -9.86 16.74 45.94
C LYS A 173 -9.64 15.30 46.40
N ALA A 174 -8.45 15.07 46.93
CA ALA A 174 -8.24 13.99 47.89
C ALA A 174 -8.28 14.67 49.27
N ASP A 175 -9.48 14.81 49.81
CA ASP A 175 -9.68 15.26 51.18
C ASP A 175 -9.46 14.00 52.04
N TRP A 176 -8.24 13.83 52.57
CA TRP A 176 -7.96 12.77 53.54
C TRP A 176 -8.42 13.27 54.92
N SER A 177 -9.56 12.76 55.38
CA SER A 177 -9.97 12.81 56.80
C SER A 177 -9.32 11.68 57.57
#